data_AF-A0A0B1S9S9-F1
#
_entry.id   AF-A0A0B1S9S9-F1
#
_cell.length_a   1.000
_cell.length_b   1.000
_cell.length_c   1.000
_cell.angle_alpha   90.00
_cell.angle_beta   90.00
_cell.angle_gamma   90.00
#
_symmetry.space_group_name_H-M   'P 1'
#
loop_
_entity.id
_entity.type
_entity.pdbx_description
1 polymer ?
#
loop_
_entity_poly.entity_id
_entity_poly.type
_entity_poly.pdbx_seq_one_letter_code
_entity_poly.pdbx_strand_id
1 'polypeptide(L)'
;VYVYTWQADPKTGDHYCYRTPVSTSTVSSPAFRIKGYDFSNGTYSTWTESLYNIDHLRLYLVEQESFEKVMLILGVVIAIISFLIVGRCNEESFIIDEGERLAEEGEPL
;
A
#
# COMPACT_ATOMS: atom_id res chain seq x y z
N VAL A 1 36.79 8.27 -36.27
CA VAL A 1 35.51 9.01 -36.26
C VAL A 1 35.23 9.41 -34.83
N TYR A 2 34.99 10.69 -34.56
CA TYR A 2 34.69 11.20 -33.21
C TYR A 2 33.22 11.59 -33.10
N VAL A 3 32.67 11.52 -31.90
CA VAL A 3 31.34 11.99 -31.58
C VAL A 3 31.48 13.18 -30.63
N TYR A 4 30.61 14.17 -30.77
CA TYR A 4 30.60 15.35 -29.94
C TYR A 4 29.43 15.25 -28.96
N THR A 5 29.72 15.31 -27.67
CA THR A 5 28.72 15.18 -26.60
C THR A 5 28.66 16.47 -25.79
N TRP A 6 27.46 17.02 -25.65
CA TRP A 6 27.19 18.18 -24.80
C TRP A 6 27.09 17.72 -23.34
N GLN A 7 28.00 18.17 -22.48
CA GLN A 7 28.09 17.73 -21.08
C GLN A 7 28.37 18.92 -20.17
N ALA A 8 27.88 18.84 -18.93
CA ALA A 8 28.21 19.80 -17.89
C ALA A 8 29.59 19.50 -17.29
N ASP A 9 30.40 20.53 -17.06
CA ASP A 9 31.63 20.41 -16.27
C ASP A 9 31.23 20.11 -14.81
N PRO A 10 31.74 19.04 -14.20
CA PRO A 10 31.39 18.67 -12.83
C PRO A 10 31.84 19.68 -11.76
N LYS A 11 32.74 20.61 -12.10
CA LYS A 11 33.29 21.60 -11.16
C LYS A 11 32.62 22.97 -11.30
N THR A 12 32.40 23.45 -12.52
CA THR A 12 31.83 24.79 -12.75
C THR A 12 30.34 24.76 -13.05
N GLY A 13 29.80 23.62 -13.50
CA GLY A 13 28.42 23.50 -13.96
C GLY A 13 28.17 24.09 -15.35
N ASP A 14 29.19 24.70 -15.98
CA ASP A 14 29.08 25.19 -17.35
C ASP A 14 29.02 24.04 -18.34
N HIS A 15 28.34 24.25 -19.47
CA HIS A 15 28.21 23.23 -20.48
C HIS A 15 29.21 23.42 -21.61
N TYR A 16 29.87 22.32 -21.98
CA TYR A 16 30.82 22.29 -23.08
C TYR A 16 30.55 21.14 -24.03
N CYS A 17 30.98 21.32 -25.27
CA CYS A 17 30.94 20.30 -26.28
C CYS A 17 32.27 19.52 -26.28
N TYR A 18 32.23 18.28 -25.76
CA TYR A 18 33.41 17.44 -25.68
C TYR A 18 33.50 16.54 -26.90
N ARG A 19 34.67 16.50 -27.53
CA ARG A 19 34.99 15.52 -28.57
C ARG A 19 35.39 14.20 -27.91
N THR A 20 34.56 13.18 -28.04
CA THR A 20 34.78 11.87 -27.44
C THR A 20 34.86 10.77 -28.50
N PRO A 21 35.60 9.68 -28.25
CA PRO A 21 35.60 8.50 -29.11
C PRO A 21 34.49 7.49 -28.75
N VAL A 22 33.53 7.88 -27.91
CA VAL A 22 32.50 6.97 -27.39
C VAL A 22 31.46 6.68 -28.47
N SER A 23 31.22 5.40 -28.73
CA SER A 23 30.18 4.92 -29.65
C SER A 23 29.30 3.90 -28.94
N THR A 24 28.00 4.04 -29.05
CA THR A 24 27.02 3.12 -28.48
C THR A 24 26.45 2.23 -29.58
N SER A 25 26.22 0.97 -29.25
CA SER A 25 25.52 0.02 -30.12
C SER A 25 24.47 -0.71 -29.31
N THR A 26 23.30 -0.93 -29.90
CA THR A 26 22.22 -1.68 -29.25
C THR A 26 22.57 -3.16 -29.27
N VAL A 27 22.67 -3.77 -28.10
CA VAL A 27 22.96 -5.20 -27.95
C VAL A 27 21.74 -5.90 -27.38
N SER A 28 21.21 -6.85 -28.15
CA SER A 28 20.16 -7.76 -27.73
C SER A 28 20.53 -9.18 -28.16
N SER A 29 20.07 -10.19 -27.42
CA SER A 29 20.41 -11.56 -27.76
C SER A 29 19.84 -11.94 -29.14
N PRO A 30 20.63 -12.64 -30.00
CA PRO A 30 20.15 -13.13 -31.28
C PRO A 30 18.93 -14.06 -31.17
N ALA A 31 18.76 -14.72 -30.02
CA ALA A 31 17.58 -15.54 -29.71
C ALA A 31 16.26 -14.80 -30.00
N PHE A 32 16.21 -13.49 -29.77
CA PHE A 32 15.01 -12.66 -29.98
C PHE A 32 14.92 -12.06 -31.39
N ARG A 33 15.97 -12.16 -32.21
CA ARG A 33 16.04 -11.59 -33.57
C ARG A 33 15.78 -12.63 -34.65
N ILE A 34 16.12 -13.89 -34.39
CA ILE A 34 15.95 -15.01 -35.32
C ILE A 34 14.47 -15.45 -35.27
N LYS A 35 13.77 -15.38 -36.40
CA LYS A 35 12.38 -15.83 -36.49
C LYS A 35 12.31 -17.34 -36.26
N GLY A 36 11.44 -17.78 -35.34
CA GLY A 36 11.27 -19.20 -35.02
C GLY A 36 12.43 -19.81 -34.24
N TYR A 37 13.24 -18.99 -33.56
CA TYR A 37 14.29 -19.51 -32.69
C TYR A 37 13.70 -20.40 -31.59
N ASP A 38 14.32 -21.56 -31.39
CA ASP A 38 13.98 -22.47 -30.31
C ASP A 38 14.60 -21.95 -29.00
N PHE A 39 13.77 -21.42 -28.11
CA PHE A 39 14.20 -20.87 -26.82
C PHE A 39 14.69 -21.93 -25.83
N SER A 40 14.49 -23.23 -26.11
CA SER A 40 15.09 -24.30 -25.31
C SER A 40 16.57 -24.53 -25.66
N ASN A 41 17.03 -24.01 -26.80
CA ASN A 41 18.41 -24.12 -27.25
C ASN A 41 19.31 -23.13 -26.49
N GLY A 42 20.35 -23.65 -25.83
CA GLY A 42 21.33 -22.88 -25.05
C GLY A 42 22.39 -22.13 -25.87
N THR A 43 22.28 -22.05 -27.19
CA THR A 43 23.26 -21.37 -28.06
C THR A 43 23.27 -19.85 -27.87
N TYR A 44 22.10 -19.23 -27.73
CA TYR A 44 21.96 -17.79 -27.48
C TYR A 44 21.21 -17.53 -26.18
N SER A 45 21.60 -16.46 -25.48
CA SER A 45 20.98 -16.05 -24.21
C SER A 45 19.47 -15.81 -24.35
N THR A 46 18.66 -16.38 -23.47
CA THR A 46 17.21 -16.17 -23.43
C THR A 46 16.76 -15.42 -22.17
N TRP A 47 17.70 -14.77 -21.47
CA TRP A 47 17.42 -14.00 -20.28
C TRP A 47 16.49 -12.82 -20.58
N THR A 48 15.38 -12.75 -19.83
CA THR A 48 14.43 -11.65 -19.85
C THR A 48 14.15 -11.19 -18.43
N GLU A 49 14.02 -9.89 -18.23
CA GLU A 49 13.59 -9.33 -16.95
C GLU A 49 12.06 -9.33 -16.88
N SER A 50 11.51 -9.80 -15.76
CA SER A 50 10.07 -9.70 -15.50
C SER A 50 9.66 -8.24 -15.31
N LEU A 51 8.48 -7.87 -15.80
CA LEU A 51 7.86 -6.59 -15.43
C LEU A 51 7.14 -6.75 -14.09
N TYR A 52 7.51 -5.93 -13.11
CA TYR A 52 6.88 -5.89 -11.79
C TYR A 52 6.64 -4.45 -11.34
N ASN A 53 5.57 -4.25 -10.58
CA ASN A 53 5.35 -2.99 -9.87
C ASN A 53 6.13 -3.04 -8.56
N ILE A 54 7.05 -2.09 -8.35
CA ILE A 54 7.81 -1.98 -7.10
C ILE A 54 6.94 -1.20 -6.12
N ASP A 55 6.25 -1.93 -5.25
CA ASP A 55 5.62 -1.30 -4.09
C ASP A 55 6.69 -0.90 -3.07
N HIS A 56 6.43 0.19 -2.34
CA HIS A 56 7.33 0.63 -1.28
C HIS A 56 7.40 -0.44 -0.18
N LEU A 57 8.62 -0.87 0.16
CA LEU A 57 8.86 -1.74 1.30
C LEU A 57 8.51 -0.98 2.59
N ARG A 58 7.62 -1.55 3.42
CA ARG A 58 7.19 -0.99 4.68
C ARG A 58 7.48 -1.97 5.81
N LEU A 59 8.04 -1.46 6.90
CA LEU A 59 8.26 -2.21 8.14
C LEU A 59 7.12 -1.90 9.12
N TYR A 60 6.49 -2.94 9.66
CA TYR A 60 5.45 -2.82 10.68
C TYR A 60 5.67 -3.86 11.78
N LEU A 61 5.26 -3.53 12.99
CA LEU A 61 5.19 -4.49 14.09
C LEU A 61 3.90 -5.30 13.92
N VAL A 62 4.02 -6.61 14.04
CA VAL A 62 2.89 -7.56 14.03
C VAL A 62 2.70 -8.07 15.45
N GLU A 63 1.47 -8.00 15.93
CA GLU A 63 1.08 -8.49 17.25
C GLU A 63 0.93 -10.02 17.23
N GLN A 64 0.94 -10.67 18.40
CA GLN A 64 0.75 -12.11 18.47
C GLN A 64 -0.68 -12.52 18.02
N GLU A 65 -0.81 -13.56 17.20
CA GLU A 65 -2.11 -14.05 16.70
C GLU A 65 -3.14 -14.37 17.80
N SER A 66 -2.67 -14.77 18.99
CA SER A 66 -3.56 -15.05 20.13
C SER A 66 -4.28 -13.80 20.61
N PHE A 67 -3.59 -12.65 20.62
CA PHE A 67 -4.16 -11.38 21.03
C PHE A 67 -5.25 -10.90 20.06
N GLU A 68 -5.02 -11.05 18.76
CA GLU A 68 -6.02 -10.73 17.72
C GLU A 68 -7.30 -11.55 17.91
N LYS A 69 -7.17 -12.87 18.14
CA LYS A 69 -8.30 -13.78 18.37
C LYS A 69 -9.06 -13.41 19.65
N VAL A 70 -8.35 -13.09 20.73
CA VAL A 70 -8.97 -12.69 22.01
C VAL A 70 -9.74 -11.38 21.85
N MET A 71 -9.15 -10.36 21.21
CA MET A 71 -9.81 -9.06 20.99
C MET A 71 -11.05 -9.19 20.11
N LEU A 72 -10.99 -10.03 19.07
CA LEU A 72 -12.15 -10.30 18.21
C LEU A 72 -13.28 -10.99 18.98
N ILE A 73 -12.98 -12.02 19.77
CA ILE A 73 -13.99 -12.71 20.60
C ILE A 73 -14.59 -11.76 21.62
N LEU A 74 -13.75 -10.96 22.30
CA LEU A 74 -14.20 -9.99 23.29
C LEU A 74 -15.15 -8.96 22.66
N GLY A 75 -14.80 -8.43 21.49
CA GLY A 75 -15.65 -7.50 20.75
C GLY A 75 -17.00 -8.10 20.38
N VAL A 76 -17.03 -9.35 19.90
CA VAL A 76 -18.28 -10.06 19.58
C VAL A 76 -19.15 -10.27 20.83
N VAL A 77 -18.55 -10.67 21.95
CA VAL A 77 -19.28 -10.87 23.22
C VAL A 77 -19.91 -9.57 23.69
N ILE A 78 -19.15 -8.45 23.69
CA ILE A 78 -19.67 -7.14 24.09
C ILE A 78 -20.80 -6.69 23.15
N ALA A 79 -20.66 -6.90 21.84
CA ALA A 79 -21.69 -6.56 20.88
C ALA A 79 -22.99 -7.35 21.13
N ILE A 80 -22.91 -8.65 21.38
CA ILE A 80 -24.08 -9.48 21.71
C ILE A 80 -24.73 -8.99 23.00
N ILE A 81 -23.95 -8.73 24.05
CA ILE A 81 -24.46 -8.22 25.32
C ILE A 81 -25.17 -6.88 25.11
N SER A 82 -24.59 -5.97 24.32
CA SER A 82 -25.20 -4.69 23.98
C SER A 82 -26.53 -4.87 23.24
N PHE A 83 -26.59 -5.75 22.23
CA PHE A 83 -27.85 -6.06 21.55
C PHE A 83 -28.90 -6.68 22.47
N LEU A 84 -28.50 -7.53 23.42
CA LEU A 84 -29.42 -8.11 24.38
C LEU A 84 -29.94 -7.08 25.39
N ILE A 85 -29.10 -6.15 25.84
CA ILE A 85 -29.51 -5.09 26.77
C ILE A 85 -30.40 -4.09 26.04
N VAL A 86 -29.91 -3.48 24.95
CA VAL A 86 -30.64 -2.46 24.19
C VAL A 86 -31.88 -3.05 23.53
N GLY A 87 -31.80 -4.27 22.99
CA GLY A 87 -32.96 -4.94 22.40
C GLY A 87 -34.04 -5.34 23.41
N ARG A 88 -33.74 -5.29 24.72
CA ARG A 88 -34.74 -5.44 25.78
C ARG A 88 -35.17 -4.12 26.42
N CYS A 89 -34.49 -3.02 26.10
CA CYS A 89 -34.97 -1.69 26.47
C CYS A 89 -36.12 -1.30 25.53
N ASN A 90 -37.31 -1.11 26.10
CA ASN A 90 -38.48 -0.57 25.42
C ASN A 90 -38.71 0.88 25.91
N GLU A 91 -39.56 1.66 25.23
CA GLU A 91 -39.85 3.05 25.59
C GLU A 91 -40.31 3.21 27.05
N GLU A 92 -40.96 2.19 27.63
CA GLU A 92 -41.39 2.17 29.05
C GLU A 92 -40.27 1.83 30.06
N SER A 93 -39.15 1.27 29.61
CA SER A 93 -37.99 0.97 30.48
C SER A 93 -37.10 2.18 30.73
N PHE A 94 -37.27 3.22 29.92
CA PHE A 94 -36.70 4.54 30.14
C PHE A 94 -37.69 5.34 30.97
N ILE A 95 -37.74 5.08 32.28
CA ILE A 95 -38.22 6.08 33.22
C ILE A 95 -37.18 7.20 33.17
N ILE A 96 -37.42 8.18 32.29
CA ILE A 96 -37.00 9.55 32.54
C ILE A 96 -37.68 9.90 33.85
N ASP A 97 -36.92 10.32 34.85
CA ASP A 97 -37.52 10.89 36.05
C ASP A 97 -38.25 12.19 35.65
N GLU A 98 -39.50 12.06 35.19
CA GLU A 98 -40.38 13.19 34.89
C GLU A 98 -40.64 14.05 36.15
N GLY A 99 -40.34 13.51 37.34
CA GLY A 99 -40.37 14.23 38.60
C GLY A 99 -39.40 15.41 38.64
N GLU A 100 -38.19 15.28 38.09
CA GLU A 100 -37.27 16.43 37.95
C GLU A 100 -37.82 17.45 36.95
N ARG A 101 -38.38 17.01 35.82
CA ARG A 101 -38.92 17.91 34.78
C ARG A 101 -40.14 18.70 35.27
N LEU A 102 -41.08 18.06 35.97
CA LEU A 102 -42.29 18.70 36.51
C LEU A 102 -41.99 19.59 37.72
N ALA A 103 -40.97 19.25 38.53
CA ALA A 103 -40.48 20.13 39.59
C ALA A 103 -39.78 21.39 39.04
N GLU A 104 -39.11 21.28 37.88
CA GLU A 104 -38.49 22.41 37.19
C GLU A 104 -39.53 23.29 36.44
N GLU A 105 -40.66 22.71 36.01
CA GLU A 105 -41.76 23.39 35.31
C GLU A 105 -42.82 24.01 36.25
N GLY A 106 -42.75 23.73 37.56
CA GLY A 106 -43.42 24.49 38.61
C GLY A 106 -44.90 24.16 38.87
N GLU A 107 -45.39 23.00 38.43
CA GLU A 107 -46.75 22.55 38.78
C GLU A 107 -46.76 21.79 40.12
N PRO A 108 -47.66 22.12 41.06
CA PRO A 108 -47.74 21.42 42.34
C PRO A 108 -48.34 20.02 42.18
N LEU A 109 -47.77 19.06 42.91
CA LEU A 109 -48.18 17.65 43.00
C LEU A 109 -49.69 17.44 43.21
#